data_AF-W6V117-F1
#
_entry.id   AF-W6V117-F1
#
_cell.length_a   1.000
_cell.length_b   1.000
_cell.length_c   1.000
_cell.angle_alpha   90.00
_cell.angle_beta   90.00
_cell.angle_gamma   90.00
#
_symmetry.space_group_name_H-M   'P 1'
#
loop_
_entity.id
_entity.type
_entity.pdbx_description
1 polymer ?
#
loop_
_entity_poly.entity_id
_entity_poly.type
_entity_poly.pdbx_seq_one_letter_code
_entity_poly.pdbx_strand_id
1 'polypeptide(L)'
;MSSDSWFHMDSSRSSVGGLQFSNSNRSLTCQSMEECVALASTGLSRGIHYWEFVIDRLDPGGQPSFGIAKSDCNKEAMLGPGITCLV
;
A
#
# COMPACT_ATOMS: atom_id res chain seq x y z
N MET A 1 9.91 3.35 -26.42
CA MET A 1 9.69 2.77 -25.08
C MET A 1 9.67 3.94 -24.11
N SER A 2 8.50 4.36 -23.62
CA SER A 2 8.47 5.38 -22.55
C SER A 2 8.86 4.67 -21.25
N SER A 3 9.83 5.24 -20.55
CA SER A 3 10.43 4.75 -19.31
C SER A 3 9.64 5.22 -18.08
N ASP A 4 8.31 5.29 -18.21
CA ASP A 4 7.46 5.77 -17.14
C ASP A 4 7.12 4.61 -16.20
N SER A 5 8.04 4.34 -15.26
CA SER A 5 7.84 3.42 -14.14
C SER A 5 6.94 4.02 -13.05
N TRP A 6 5.91 4.76 -13.45
CA TRP A 6 4.95 5.34 -12.52
C TRP A 6 3.92 4.29 -12.14
N PHE A 7 3.71 4.11 -10.84
CA PHE A 7 2.65 3.26 -10.31
C PHE A 7 1.71 4.08 -9.42
N HIS A 8 0.51 3.55 -9.23
CA HIS A 8 -0.45 3.99 -8.24
C HIS A 8 -0.92 2.78 -7.42
N MET A 9 -1.65 3.01 -6.34
CA MET A 9 -2.26 1.94 -5.58
C MET A 9 -3.50 1.39 -6.29
N ASP A 10 -3.73 0.09 -6.17
CA ASP A 10 -4.79 -0.64 -6.86
C ASP A 10 -5.84 -1.11 -5.86
N SER A 11 -7.00 -0.44 -5.85
CA SER A 11 -8.11 -0.77 -4.95
C SER A 11 -8.69 -2.16 -5.21
N SER A 12 -8.60 -2.69 -6.44
CA SER A 12 -9.13 -4.03 -6.77
C SER A 12 -8.27 -5.16 -6.21
N ARG A 13 -7.00 -4.87 -5.91
CA ARG A 13 -6.03 -5.81 -5.34
C ARG A 13 -5.78 -5.57 -3.85
N SER A 14 -6.35 -4.52 -3.28
CA SER A 14 -6.19 -4.14 -1.87
C SER A 14 -7.33 -4.71 -1.00
N SER A 15 -7.31 -4.46 0.30
CA SER A 15 -8.42 -4.82 1.20
C SER A 15 -9.74 -4.22 0.72
N VAL A 16 -10.82 -5.00 0.87
CA VAL A 16 -12.16 -4.63 0.39
C VAL A 16 -12.79 -3.49 1.22
N GLY A 17 -12.36 -3.30 2.46
CA GLY A 17 -12.88 -2.29 3.38
C GLY A 17 -11.79 -1.46 4.07
N GLY A 18 -12.17 -0.31 4.62
CA GLY A 18 -11.30 0.52 5.47
C GLY A 18 -10.40 1.51 4.74
N LEU A 19 -9.93 1.16 3.54
CA LEU A 19 -9.07 2.01 2.71
C LEU A 19 -9.86 3.04 1.91
N GLN A 20 -9.39 4.29 1.94
CA GLN A 20 -9.88 5.37 1.08
C GLN A 20 -8.73 5.89 0.22
N PHE A 21 -8.91 5.85 -1.09
CA PHE A 21 -7.93 6.29 -2.07
C PHE A 21 -8.26 7.70 -2.57
N SER A 22 -7.24 8.52 -2.77
CA SER A 22 -7.37 9.86 -3.32
C SER A 22 -6.14 10.23 -4.16
N ASN A 23 -6.13 11.44 -4.75
CA ASN A 23 -5.01 11.95 -5.55
C ASN A 23 -4.57 11.00 -6.67
N SER A 24 -5.53 10.46 -7.43
CA SER A 24 -5.30 9.42 -8.45
C SER A 24 -4.64 8.16 -7.87
N ASN A 25 -5.15 7.70 -6.72
CA ASN A 25 -4.66 6.54 -5.96
C ASN A 25 -3.19 6.61 -5.55
N ARG A 26 -2.65 7.82 -5.34
CA ARG A 26 -1.29 8.05 -4.80
C ARG A 26 -1.29 8.48 -3.35
N SER A 27 -2.46 8.80 -2.82
CA SER A 27 -2.67 9.06 -1.40
C SER A 27 -3.72 8.08 -0.88
N LEU A 28 -3.51 7.57 0.32
CA LEU A 28 -4.39 6.58 0.94
C LEU A 28 -4.51 6.87 2.44
N THR A 29 -5.69 6.61 2.99
CA THR A 29 -5.94 6.63 4.43
C THR A 29 -6.72 5.39 4.81
N CYS A 30 -6.54 4.91 6.04
CA CYS A 30 -7.29 3.81 6.60
C CYS A 30 -8.06 4.32 7.82
N GLN A 31 -9.38 4.11 7.82
CA GLN A 31 -10.25 4.44 8.96
C GLN A 31 -10.77 3.18 9.67
N SER A 32 -10.26 2.00 9.30
CA SER A 32 -10.60 0.75 9.96
C SER A 32 -9.83 0.60 11.27
N MET A 33 -10.47 -0.04 12.25
CA MET A 33 -9.79 -0.58 13.43
C MET A 33 -9.06 -1.90 13.11
N GLU A 34 -9.43 -2.54 12.00
CA GLU A 34 -8.80 -3.76 11.51
C GLU A 34 -7.62 -3.43 10.59
N GLU A 35 -6.73 -4.41 10.45
CA GLU A 35 -5.56 -4.32 9.58
C GLU A 35 -5.98 -4.24 8.11
N CYS A 36 -5.43 -3.28 7.39
CA CYS A 36 -5.70 -3.12 5.96
C CYS A 36 -4.40 -3.12 5.17
N VAL A 37 -4.46 -3.67 3.96
CA VAL A 37 -3.37 -3.83 3.02
C VAL A 37 -3.70 -3.14 1.70
N ALA A 38 -2.85 -2.20 1.30
CA ALA A 38 -2.93 -1.57 -0.01
C ALA A 38 -1.81 -2.12 -0.90
N LEU A 39 -2.13 -2.60 -2.10
CA LEU A 39 -1.16 -3.11 -3.09
C LEU A 39 -0.97 -2.13 -4.26
N ALA A 40 0.25 -2.05 -4.78
CA ALA A 40 0.53 -1.31 -6.01
C ALA A 40 -0.03 -1.99 -7.26
N SER A 41 -0.35 -1.18 -8.26
CA SER A 41 -0.79 -1.61 -9.60
C SER A 41 0.29 -2.40 -10.36
N THR A 42 1.56 -2.08 -10.12
CA THR A 42 2.70 -2.66 -10.84
C THR A 42 3.53 -3.56 -9.94
N GLY A 43 3.72 -4.81 -10.35
CA GLY A 43 4.63 -5.74 -9.67
C GLY A 43 6.08 -5.58 -10.14
N LEU A 44 7.02 -5.89 -9.24
CA LEU A 44 8.45 -5.88 -9.52
C LEU A 44 8.94 -7.30 -9.81
N SER A 45 9.85 -7.45 -10.78
CA SER A 45 10.39 -8.78 -11.15
C SER A 45 11.90 -8.84 -11.32
N ARG A 46 12.53 -7.77 -11.83
CA ARG A 46 13.98 -7.68 -12.07
C ARG A 46 14.45 -6.23 -11.91
N GLY A 47 15.73 -6.05 -11.55
CA GLY A 47 16.36 -4.73 -11.40
C GLY A 47 16.28 -4.16 -9.99
N ILE A 48 16.73 -2.91 -9.83
CA ILE A 48 16.69 -2.15 -8.58
C ILE A 48 15.60 -1.09 -8.72
N HIS A 49 14.70 -1.02 -7.75
CA HIS A 49 13.56 -0.12 -7.73
C HIS A 49 13.60 0.71 -6.45
N TYR A 50 13.24 1.98 -6.56
CA TYR A 50 13.16 2.91 -5.44
C TYR A 50 11.82 3.63 -5.49
N TRP A 51 11.22 3.78 -4.31
CA TRP A 51 10.02 4.57 -4.12
C TRP A 51 10.03 5.13 -2.69
N GLU A 52 9.20 6.14 -2.48
CA GLU A 52 9.08 6.82 -1.20
C GLU A 52 7.63 6.81 -0.76
N PHE A 53 7.42 6.76 0.55
CA PHE A 53 6.14 7.05 1.18
C PHE A 53 6.27 8.32 2.00
N VAL A 54 5.29 9.19 1.89
CA VAL A 54 5.14 10.37 2.74
C VAL A 54 3.97 10.12 3.68
N ILE A 55 4.20 10.26 4.98
CA ILE A 55 3.14 10.18 5.97
C ILE A 55 2.56 11.58 6.13
N ASP A 56 1.44 11.82 5.45
CA ASP A 56 0.73 13.11 5.53
C ASP A 56 0.11 13.33 6.92
N ARG A 57 -0.39 12.24 7.54
CA ARG A 57 -0.98 12.25 8.89
C ARG A 57 -0.82 10.88 9.56
N LEU A 58 -0.49 10.89 10.86
CA LEU A 58 -0.47 9.71 11.71
C LEU A 58 -1.16 10.04 13.04
N ASP A 59 -2.30 9.41 13.28
CA ASP A 59 -3.00 9.56 14.56
C ASP A 59 -2.28 8.75 15.67
N PRO A 60 -2.43 9.13 16.95
CA PRO A 60 -1.78 8.43 18.06
C PRO A 60 -2.10 6.93 18.08
N GLY A 61 -1.07 6.10 18.24
CA GLY A 61 -1.21 4.64 18.24
C GLY A 61 -1.30 4.02 16.84
N GLY A 62 -1.33 4.83 15.77
CA GLY A 62 -1.19 4.33 14.40
C GLY A 62 0.19 3.70 14.19
N GLN A 63 0.22 2.54 13.54
CA GLN A 63 1.44 1.79 13.26
C GLN A 63 1.49 1.41 11.78
N PRO A 64 1.86 2.31 10.87
CA PRO A 64 2.01 1.96 9.46
C PRO A 64 3.31 1.18 9.22
N SER A 65 3.23 0.17 8.36
CA SER A 65 4.32 -0.62 7.85
C SER A 65 4.40 -0.49 6.34
N PHE A 66 5.60 -0.53 5.79
CA PHE A 66 5.86 -0.38 4.36
C PHE A 66 6.74 -1.53 3.89
N GLY A 67 6.45 -2.10 2.73
CA GLY A 67 7.25 -3.22 2.22
C GLY A 67 6.88 -3.72 0.84
N ILE A 68 7.41 -4.91 0.53
CA ILE A 68 7.11 -5.65 -0.70
C ILE A 68 6.26 -6.86 -0.33
N ALA A 69 5.24 -7.15 -1.14
CA ALA A 69 4.46 -8.36 -0.98
C ALA A 69 4.14 -9.08 -2.29
N LYS A 70 3.83 -10.36 -2.15
CA LYS A 70 3.27 -11.12 -3.27
C LYS A 70 1.82 -10.72 -3.46
N SER A 71 1.36 -10.78 -4.71
CA SER A 71 -0.04 -10.49 -5.07
C SER A 71 -1.09 -11.33 -4.31
N ASP A 72 -0.69 -12.53 -3.86
CA ASP A 72 -1.51 -13.48 -3.10
C ASP A 72 -1.35 -13.34 -1.57
N CYS A 73 -0.80 -12.24 -1.07
CA CYS A 73 -0.75 -11.99 0.37
C CYS A 73 -2.16 -11.88 0.98
N ASN A 74 -2.25 -12.21 2.27
CA ASN A 74 -3.44 -11.95 3.08
C ASN A 74 -3.65 -10.43 3.15
N LYS A 75 -4.86 -9.95 2.86
CA LYS A 75 -5.18 -8.52 2.77
C LYS A 75 -5.83 -8.00 4.06
N GLU A 76 -6.18 -8.91 4.94
CA GLU A 76 -6.82 -8.68 6.23
C GLU A 76 -5.84 -8.95 7.38
N ALA A 77 -4.63 -9.41 7.05
CA ALA A 77 -3.55 -9.59 7.99
C ALA A 77 -2.33 -8.80 7.56
N MET A 78 -1.71 -8.29 8.57
CA MET A 78 -0.44 -7.62 8.53
C MET A 78 0.76 -8.44 8.11
N LEU A 79 1.76 -7.77 7.53
CA LEU A 79 3.13 -8.27 7.48
C LEU A 79 3.89 -7.79 8.73
N GLY A 80 3.78 -8.55 9.82
CA GLY A 80 4.42 -8.23 11.12
C GLY A 80 3.46 -7.55 12.11
N PRO A 81 3.92 -6.69 13.03
CA PRO A 81 3.08 -5.87 13.93
C PRO A 81 2.93 -4.38 13.48
N GLY A 82 1.71 -3.84 13.31
CA GLY A 82 1.29 -2.56 12.62
C GLY A 82 0.88 -2.48 11.08
N ILE A 83 -0.41 -2.24 10.71
CA ILE A 83 -1.01 -1.95 9.36
C ILE A 83 -0.04 -1.82 8.15
N THR A 84 -0.18 -2.59 7.06
CA THR A 84 0.84 -2.69 5.99
C THR A 84 0.45 -2.10 4.62
N CYS A 85 1.19 -1.09 4.13
CA CYS A 85 1.16 -0.64 2.72
C CYS A 85 2.26 -1.34 1.89
N LEU A 86 1.91 -1.89 0.74
CA LEU A 86 2.75 -2.82 -0.01
C LEU A 86 2.85 -2.46 -1.49
N VAL A 87 4.05 -2.66 -2.05
CA VAL A 87 4.26 -2.83 -3.49
C VAL A 87 4.31 -4.31 -3.81
#